data_AF-A0A2H6K707-F1
#
_entry.id   AF-A0A2H6K707-F1
#
_cell.length_a   1.000
_cell.length_b   1.000
_cell.length_c   1.000
_cell.angle_alpha   90.00
_cell.angle_beta   90.00
_cell.angle_gamma   90.00
#
_symmetry.space_group_name_H-M   'P 1'
#
loop_
_entity.id
_entity.type
_entity.pdbx_description
1 polymer ?
#
loop_
_entity_poly.entity_id
_entity_poly.type
_entity_poly.pdbx_seq_one_letter_code
_entity_poly.pdbx_strand_id
1 'polypeptide(L)'
;MVFNSLTEAPHNLKEAIDWLIALRGTDAEANLTAMGTALHELLANTPVGFTEVPALEAAKVITKEFLEREQLKDQSFVKKLLKKFNEPEKKSCNMWWKRFWPNYISDYENIVQKNQYDPEAMGLYLGRVVYGCDKFLKHMKIPDQYESAYSSEATWAESCSKKPEDCAAVFVGIAPMLYAGLRSLKYATRIARKNESNDKVRQRLADLLRAVGYDESQRRPRMGIPYVVEALSDVDKDVFDILYDFSGFWGFYGLSNAAAGELGGVEDVECVQSVEPVEPLDSVEPVEPTQDELVEFVDPVEPTQDEELVESVEPVQEEQFAGVEEPIQAEQAVEPVEAARPTEGEPAKAAKPKKGKKGKKGKKGKKGKKGKKGKRTAKAVEAGQQ
;
A
#
# COMPACT_ATOMS: atom_id res chain seq x y z
N MET A 1 13.08 -2.40 -12.66
CA MET A 1 14.09 -1.80 -11.77
C MET A 1 13.87 -2.43 -10.41
N VAL A 2 14.93 -2.76 -9.68
CA VAL A 2 14.82 -3.32 -8.33
C VAL A 2 15.38 -2.27 -7.38
N PHE A 3 14.61 -1.87 -6.37
CA PHE A 3 14.98 -0.92 -5.33
C PHE A 3 15.88 -1.62 -4.30
N ASN A 4 16.89 -0.91 -3.80
CA ASN A 4 17.82 -1.46 -2.80
C ASN A 4 17.67 -0.81 -1.42
N SER A 5 16.81 0.21 -1.30
CA SER A 5 16.50 0.87 -0.03
C SER A 5 15.01 1.10 0.15
N LEU A 6 14.52 0.98 1.39
CA LEU A 6 13.16 1.39 1.78
C LEU A 6 12.96 2.92 1.77
N THR A 7 14.02 3.70 1.59
CA THR A 7 13.89 5.15 1.37
C THR A 7 13.53 5.49 -0.09
N GLU A 8 13.56 4.51 -1.00
CA GLU A 8 13.13 4.69 -2.38
C GLU A 8 11.63 4.42 -2.49
N ALA A 9 10.88 5.44 -2.94
CA ALA A 9 9.43 5.36 -2.99
C ALA A 9 8.93 4.48 -4.17
N PRO A 10 7.93 3.61 -3.93
CA PRO A 10 7.25 2.81 -4.96
C PRO A 10 6.42 3.66 -5.92
N HIS A 11 6.25 3.21 -7.16
CA HIS A 11 5.53 3.92 -8.24
C HIS A 11 4.12 3.39 -8.54
N ASN A 12 3.74 2.28 -7.91
CA ASN A 12 2.43 1.66 -8.05
C ASN A 12 2.09 0.79 -6.84
N LEU A 13 0.85 0.30 -6.76
CA LEU A 13 0.37 -0.49 -5.63
C LEU A 13 1.19 -1.76 -5.40
N LYS A 14 1.55 -2.51 -6.44
CA LYS A 14 2.37 -3.73 -6.29
C LYS A 14 3.69 -3.38 -5.60
N GLU A 15 4.38 -2.35 -6.07
CA GLU A 15 5.63 -1.89 -5.48
C GLU A 15 5.43 -1.43 -4.03
N ALA A 16 4.34 -0.73 -3.73
CA ALA A 16 4.03 -0.29 -2.37
C ALA A 16 3.74 -1.47 -1.42
N ILE A 17 3.10 -2.52 -1.92
CA ILE A 17 2.92 -3.77 -1.16
C ILE A 17 4.27 -4.47 -0.97
N ASP A 18 5.11 -4.55 -2.02
CA ASP A 18 6.46 -5.11 -1.92
C ASP A 18 7.30 -4.35 -0.88
N TRP A 19 7.18 -3.02 -0.84
CA TRP A 19 7.82 -2.16 0.17
C TRP A 19 7.38 -2.56 1.60
N LEU A 20 6.09 -2.79 1.83
CA LEU A 20 5.58 -3.25 3.12
C LEU A 20 6.09 -4.64 3.53
N ILE A 21 6.23 -5.55 2.55
CA ILE A 21 6.78 -6.88 2.81
C ILE A 21 8.27 -6.82 3.13
N ALA A 22 9.02 -5.95 2.45
CA ALA A 22 10.43 -5.71 2.71
C ALA A 22 10.65 -5.01 4.07
N LEU A 23 9.82 -4.02 4.41
CA LEU A 23 9.76 -3.39 5.73
C LEU A 23 9.54 -4.40 6.85
N ARG A 24 8.56 -5.30 6.68
CA ARG A 24 8.29 -6.38 7.65
C ARG A 24 9.55 -7.21 7.91
N GLY A 25 10.28 -7.56 6.85
CA GLY A 25 11.50 -8.36 6.94
C GLY A 25 11.28 -9.71 7.63
N THR A 26 12.32 -10.20 8.30
CA THR A 26 12.29 -11.47 9.06
C THR A 26 11.82 -11.29 10.50
N ASP A 27 12.03 -10.10 11.09
CA ASP A 27 11.62 -9.75 12.45
C ASP A 27 10.48 -8.72 12.38
N ALA A 28 9.28 -9.23 12.10
CA ALA A 28 8.10 -8.39 11.87
C ALA A 28 7.75 -7.54 13.09
N GLU A 29 7.84 -8.11 14.29
CA GLU A 29 7.46 -7.43 15.52
C GLU A 29 8.38 -6.24 15.82
N ALA A 30 9.70 -6.46 15.77
CA ALA A 30 10.66 -5.38 16.03
C ALA A 30 10.59 -4.29 14.94
N ASN A 31 10.53 -4.67 13.66
CA ASN A 31 10.54 -3.70 12.56
C ASN A 31 9.27 -2.84 12.54
N LEU A 32 8.09 -3.45 12.76
CA LEU A 32 6.82 -2.73 12.73
C LEU A 32 6.64 -1.86 13.98
N THR A 33 7.11 -2.32 15.14
CA THR A 33 7.14 -1.49 16.35
C THR A 33 8.04 -0.26 16.14
N ALA A 34 9.25 -0.44 15.62
CA ALA A 34 10.18 0.66 15.37
C ALA A 34 9.65 1.64 14.32
N MET A 35 8.99 1.14 13.27
CA MET A 35 8.30 1.97 12.28
C MET A 35 7.09 2.70 12.91
N GLY A 36 6.34 2.04 13.78
CA GLY A 36 5.23 2.65 14.54
C GLY A 36 5.70 3.83 15.39
N THR A 37 6.85 3.69 16.07
CA THR A 37 7.51 4.78 16.79
C THR A 37 7.90 5.92 15.86
N ALA A 38 8.56 5.62 14.74
CA ALA A 38 8.95 6.64 13.77
C ALA A 38 7.75 7.39 13.17
N LEU A 39 6.63 6.68 12.91
CA LEU A 39 5.38 7.29 12.44
C LEU A 39 4.75 8.17 13.51
N HIS A 40 4.70 7.70 14.75
CA HIS A 40 4.21 8.47 15.88
C HIS A 40 5.00 9.77 16.02
N GLU A 41 6.34 9.70 16.05
CA GLU A 41 7.20 10.88 16.16
C GLU A 41 7.01 11.85 14.99
N LEU A 42 6.97 11.34 13.75
CA LEU A 42 6.73 12.16 12.57
C LEU A 42 5.37 12.87 12.64
N LEU A 43 4.30 12.14 12.95
CA LEU A 43 2.94 12.70 12.96
C LEU A 43 2.65 13.57 14.18
N ALA A 44 3.24 13.27 15.35
CA ALA A 44 3.07 14.07 16.56
C ALA A 44 3.82 15.41 16.49
N ASN A 45 5.03 15.41 15.91
CA ASN A 45 5.93 16.57 15.90
C ASN A 45 5.81 17.45 14.66
N THR A 46 4.92 17.12 13.71
CA THR A 46 4.72 17.97 12.53
C THR A 46 3.67 19.05 12.84
N PRO A 47 4.06 20.32 13.07
CA PRO A 47 3.10 21.41 13.10
C PRO A 47 2.44 21.53 11.72
N VAL A 48 1.12 21.73 11.73
CA VAL A 48 0.27 21.87 10.54
C VAL A 48 0.91 22.85 9.54
N GLY A 49 1.45 22.35 8.42
CA GLY A 49 1.85 23.18 7.27
C GLY A 49 3.28 23.70 7.21
N PHE A 50 4.22 23.24 8.04
CA PHE A 50 5.57 23.85 8.08
C PHE A 50 6.75 22.90 7.94
N THR A 51 6.53 21.59 7.78
CA THR A 51 7.65 20.63 7.70
C THR A 51 7.80 20.09 6.28
N GLU A 52 8.78 20.63 5.54
CA GLU A 52 9.24 19.99 4.31
C GLU A 52 10.10 18.78 4.68
N VAL A 53 9.56 17.58 4.46
CA VAL A 53 10.31 16.32 4.60
C VAL A 53 10.64 15.84 3.18
N PRO A 54 11.91 15.92 2.72
CA PRO A 54 12.25 15.66 1.32
C PRO A 54 11.78 14.29 0.80
N ALA A 55 11.89 13.25 1.63
CA ALA A 55 11.42 11.91 1.28
C ALA A 55 9.90 11.84 1.09
N LEU A 56 9.14 12.57 1.91
CA LEU A 56 7.69 12.68 1.79
C LEU A 56 7.29 13.42 0.52
N GLU A 57 7.93 14.56 0.22
CA GLU A 57 7.62 15.32 -1.00
C GLU A 57 7.91 14.53 -2.28
N ALA A 58 9.01 13.76 -2.31
CA ALA A 58 9.29 12.85 -3.40
C ALA A 58 8.19 11.77 -3.54
N ALA A 59 7.80 11.13 -2.44
CA ALA A 59 6.73 10.14 -2.42
C ALA A 59 5.37 10.74 -2.83
N LYS A 60 5.07 11.98 -2.45
CA LYS A 60 3.84 12.70 -2.82
C LYS A 60 3.72 12.86 -4.34
N VAL A 61 4.79 13.29 -5.01
CA VAL A 61 4.80 13.43 -6.47
C VAL A 61 4.48 12.09 -7.14
N ILE A 62 5.18 11.03 -6.74
CA ILE A 62 5.00 9.69 -7.30
C ILE A 62 3.58 9.15 -7.03
N THR A 63 3.08 9.32 -5.81
CA THR A 63 1.72 8.93 -5.44
C THR A 63 0.67 9.69 -6.24
N LYS A 64 0.87 11.00 -6.46
CA LYS A 64 -0.04 11.80 -7.31
C LYS A 64 -0.08 11.27 -8.74
N GLU A 65 1.07 11.03 -9.35
CA GLU A 65 1.16 10.45 -10.71
C GLU A 65 0.45 9.09 -10.80
N PHE A 66 0.56 8.25 -9.76
CA PHE A 66 -0.20 7.01 -9.69
C PHE A 66 -1.72 7.24 -9.65
N LEU A 67 -2.19 8.19 -8.84
CA LEU A 67 -3.61 8.52 -8.71
C LEU A 67 -4.20 9.11 -10.00
N GLU A 68 -3.38 9.76 -10.83
CA GLU A 68 -3.77 10.35 -12.11
C GLU A 68 -3.91 9.35 -13.26
N ARG A 69 -3.59 8.05 -13.05
CA ARG A 69 -3.77 7.01 -14.08
C ARG A 69 -5.24 6.89 -14.49
N GLU A 70 -5.49 6.73 -15.80
CA GLU A 70 -6.84 6.65 -16.40
C GLU A 70 -7.76 5.62 -15.71
N GLN A 71 -7.22 4.48 -15.28
CA GLN A 71 -7.99 3.41 -14.63
C GLN A 71 -8.43 3.77 -13.20
N LEU A 72 -7.82 4.81 -12.59
CA LEU A 72 -8.02 5.21 -11.20
C LEU A 72 -8.70 6.56 -11.07
N LYS A 73 -8.21 7.58 -11.81
CA LYS A 73 -8.53 9.01 -11.61
C LYS A 73 -10.01 9.34 -11.62
N ASP A 74 -10.82 8.55 -12.33
CA ASP A 74 -12.25 8.81 -12.47
C ASP A 74 -13.12 8.30 -11.31
N GLN A 75 -12.55 7.53 -10.39
CA GLN A 75 -13.26 7.03 -9.22
C GLN A 75 -13.48 8.16 -8.20
N SER A 76 -14.68 8.26 -7.63
CA SER A 76 -15.08 9.38 -6.77
C SER A 76 -14.15 9.59 -5.57
N PHE A 77 -13.69 8.51 -4.93
CA PHE A 77 -12.73 8.60 -3.83
C PHE A 77 -11.33 9.01 -4.29
N VAL A 78 -10.89 8.62 -5.49
CA VAL A 78 -9.60 9.05 -6.07
C VAL A 78 -9.64 10.54 -6.42
N LYS A 79 -10.75 11.04 -7.01
CA LYS A 79 -10.96 12.47 -7.26
C LYS A 79 -10.84 13.30 -5.98
N LYS A 80 -11.39 12.80 -4.86
CA LYS A 80 -11.27 13.46 -3.56
C LYS A 80 -9.82 13.52 -3.07
N LEU A 81 -9.05 12.44 -3.21
CA LEU A 81 -7.63 12.45 -2.88
C LEU A 81 -6.86 13.43 -3.79
N LEU A 82 -7.04 13.36 -5.10
CA LEU A 82 -6.40 14.28 -6.06
C LEU A 82 -6.73 15.74 -5.78
N LYS A 83 -7.95 16.03 -5.32
CA LYS A 83 -8.33 17.37 -4.88
C LYS A 83 -7.44 17.86 -3.72
N LYS A 84 -7.19 17.02 -2.71
CA LYS A 84 -6.30 17.33 -1.56
C LYS A 84 -4.84 17.52 -1.95
N PHE A 85 -4.38 16.83 -2.99
CA PHE A 85 -3.03 17.03 -3.53
C PHE A 85 -2.86 18.35 -4.29
N ASN A 86 -3.94 18.86 -4.91
CA ASN A 86 -3.88 19.99 -5.83
C ASN A 86 -4.35 21.30 -5.23
N GLU A 87 -5.36 21.25 -4.37
CA GLU A 87 -5.97 22.43 -3.79
C GLU A 87 -5.36 22.70 -2.42
N PRO A 88 -4.91 23.94 -2.14
CA PRO A 88 -4.75 24.34 -0.76
C PRO A 88 -6.11 24.23 -0.09
N GLU A 89 -6.20 23.41 0.96
CA GLU A 89 -7.37 23.32 1.81
C GLU A 89 -7.62 24.71 2.38
N LYS A 90 -8.65 25.36 1.83
CA LYS A 90 -9.26 26.50 2.50
C LYS A 90 -9.76 25.93 3.82
N LYS A 91 -9.07 26.25 4.93
CA LYS A 91 -9.58 26.09 6.29
C LYS A 91 -10.78 27.02 6.47
N SER A 92 -11.87 26.83 5.73
CA SER A 92 -13.15 27.37 6.16
C SER A 92 -13.52 26.53 7.38
N CYS A 93 -13.32 27.14 8.56
CA CYS A 93 -13.72 26.66 9.89
C CYS A 93 -15.27 26.59 9.96
N ASN A 94 -15.96 26.09 8.93
CA ASN A 94 -17.39 25.82 8.95
C ASN A 94 -17.59 24.56 9.79
N MET A 95 -17.55 24.75 11.12
CA MET A 95 -17.85 23.78 12.17
C MET A 95 -19.10 22.94 11.86
N TRP A 96 -20.03 23.49 11.08
CA TRP A 96 -21.23 22.82 10.63
C TRP A 96 -20.95 21.55 9.79
N TRP A 97 -19.94 21.53 8.91
CA TRP A 97 -19.62 20.34 8.08
C TRP A 97 -19.04 19.18 8.90
N LYS A 98 -18.31 19.46 10.00
CA LYS A 98 -17.83 18.43 10.94
C LYS A 98 -18.99 17.64 11.57
N ARG A 99 -20.17 18.26 11.71
CA ARG A 99 -21.36 17.64 12.32
C ARG A 99 -22.12 16.73 11.37
N PHE A 100 -22.02 16.95 10.05
CA PHE A 100 -22.74 16.14 9.05
C PHE A 100 -21.89 15.00 8.47
N TRP A 101 -20.56 15.09 8.48
CA TRP A 101 -19.68 14.13 7.81
C TRP A 101 -18.61 13.58 8.80
N PRO A 102 -18.98 12.71 9.75
CA PRO A 102 -18.08 12.19 10.80
C PRO A 102 -16.90 11.36 10.27
N ASN A 103 -16.91 10.94 9.00
CA ASN A 103 -15.90 10.08 8.40
C ASN A 103 -14.62 10.81 7.90
N TYR A 104 -14.49 12.12 8.12
CA TYR A 104 -13.37 12.93 7.61
C TYR A 104 -12.65 13.72 8.70
N ILE A 105 -12.70 13.26 9.95
CA ILE A 105 -12.10 14.02 11.06
C ILE A 105 -10.56 14.06 10.94
N SER A 106 -9.93 13.02 10.39
CA SER A 106 -8.49 12.99 10.12
C SER A 106 -8.02 13.94 9.02
N ASP A 107 -8.94 14.59 8.30
CA ASP A 107 -8.58 15.66 7.37
C ASP A 107 -8.21 16.96 8.10
N TYR A 108 -8.70 17.14 9.33
CA TYR A 108 -8.61 18.42 10.04
C TYR A 108 -7.91 18.31 11.39
N GLU A 109 -7.71 17.10 11.89
CA GLU A 109 -7.18 16.85 13.23
C GLU A 109 -6.02 15.87 13.15
N ASN A 110 -4.99 16.15 13.94
CA ASN A 110 -3.90 15.22 14.14
C ASN A 110 -4.43 13.96 14.82
N ILE A 111 -4.46 12.84 14.09
CA ILE A 111 -4.95 11.55 14.57
C ILE A 111 -4.23 11.07 15.84
N VAL A 112 -2.94 11.40 15.99
CA VAL A 112 -2.12 10.97 17.13
C VAL A 112 -2.58 11.72 18.37
N GLN A 113 -2.78 13.04 18.26
CA GLN A 113 -3.25 13.87 19.37
C GLN A 113 -4.72 13.57 19.72
N LYS A 114 -5.57 13.44 18.70
CA LYS A 114 -7.01 13.25 18.87
C LYS A 114 -7.34 11.90 19.49
N ASN A 115 -6.73 10.83 18.98
CA ASN A 115 -7.00 9.48 19.44
C ASN A 115 -6.04 9.02 20.55
N GLN A 116 -5.07 9.87 20.93
CA GLN A 116 -4.04 9.58 21.92
C GLN A 116 -3.30 8.28 21.61
N TYR A 117 -3.00 8.04 20.32
CA TYR A 117 -2.27 6.85 19.92
C TYR A 117 -0.86 6.90 20.48
N ASP A 118 -0.47 5.89 21.23
CA ASP A 118 0.91 5.67 21.59
C ASP A 118 1.69 4.99 20.43
N PRO A 119 3.04 4.98 20.48
CA PRO A 119 3.87 4.32 19.48
C PRO A 119 3.56 2.83 19.24
N GLU A 120 3.12 2.09 20.25
CA GLU A 120 2.83 0.67 20.16
C GLU A 120 1.55 0.42 19.36
N ALA A 121 0.49 1.18 19.65
CA ALA A 121 -0.75 1.17 18.90
C ALA A 121 -0.52 1.48 17.40
N MET A 122 0.35 2.45 17.10
CA MET A 122 0.72 2.77 15.71
C MET A 122 1.37 1.56 15.00
N GLY A 123 2.26 0.84 15.69
CA GLY A 123 2.88 -0.38 15.19
C GLY A 123 1.85 -1.49 14.92
N LEU A 124 0.87 -1.68 15.82
CA LEU A 124 -0.20 -2.66 15.66
C LEU A 124 -1.11 -2.35 14.47
N TYR A 125 -1.51 -1.08 14.29
CA TYR A 125 -2.31 -0.67 13.13
C TYR A 125 -1.55 -0.86 11.82
N LEU A 126 -0.27 -0.51 11.79
CA LEU A 126 0.58 -0.78 10.64
C LEU A 126 0.68 -2.28 10.36
N GLY A 127 0.83 -3.10 11.41
CA GLY A 127 0.85 -4.56 11.29
C GLY A 127 -0.43 -5.12 10.67
N ARG A 128 -1.60 -4.55 10.98
CA ARG A 128 -2.86 -4.94 10.34
C ARG A 128 -2.86 -4.64 8.84
N VAL A 129 -2.37 -3.47 8.43
CA VAL A 129 -2.22 -3.11 7.00
C VAL A 129 -1.27 -4.08 6.31
N VAL A 130 -0.10 -4.35 6.89
CA VAL A 130 0.91 -5.26 6.35
C VAL A 130 0.37 -6.68 6.22
N TYR A 131 -0.39 -7.16 7.21
CA TYR A 131 -1.02 -8.48 7.19
C TYR A 131 -2.02 -8.62 6.04
N GLY A 132 -2.93 -7.66 5.87
CA GLY A 132 -3.89 -7.65 4.76
C GLY A 132 -3.20 -7.64 3.40
N CYS A 133 -2.16 -6.81 3.23
CA CYS A 133 -1.35 -6.75 2.03
C CYS A 133 -0.57 -8.05 1.74
N ASP A 134 0.01 -8.69 2.76
CA ASP A 134 0.71 -9.96 2.63
C ASP A 134 -0.23 -11.10 2.23
N LYS A 135 -1.43 -11.17 2.84
CA LYS A 135 -2.44 -12.16 2.44
C LYS A 135 -2.86 -11.93 1.00
N PHE A 136 -3.17 -10.69 0.61
CA PHE A 136 -3.48 -10.35 -0.78
C PHE A 136 -2.36 -10.79 -1.72
N LEU A 137 -1.12 -10.44 -1.42
CA LEU A 137 0.04 -10.79 -2.25
C LEU A 137 0.23 -12.31 -2.40
N LYS A 138 0.09 -13.08 -1.31
CA LYS A 138 0.19 -14.55 -1.32
C LYS A 138 -0.81 -15.22 -2.27
N HIS A 139 -2.00 -14.66 -2.40
CA HIS A 139 -3.00 -15.12 -3.36
C HIS A 139 -2.62 -14.69 -4.78
N MET A 140 -2.20 -13.44 -4.97
CA MET A 140 -1.92 -12.91 -6.30
C MET A 140 -0.70 -13.56 -6.97
N LYS A 141 0.34 -13.88 -6.20
CA LYS A 141 1.64 -14.28 -6.73
C LYS A 141 1.71 -15.76 -7.13
N ILE A 142 2.51 -16.04 -8.15
CA ILE A 142 3.08 -17.37 -8.41
C ILE A 142 4.41 -17.44 -7.64
N PRO A 143 4.59 -18.34 -6.66
CA PRO A 143 5.75 -18.35 -5.76
C PRO A 143 7.11 -18.23 -6.47
N ASP A 144 7.33 -18.99 -7.54
CA ASP A 144 8.63 -19.07 -8.22
C ASP A 144 8.82 -18.06 -9.37
N GLN A 145 7.79 -17.29 -9.70
CA GLN A 145 7.81 -16.32 -10.83
C GLN A 145 7.59 -14.89 -10.36
N TYR A 146 7.34 -14.70 -9.06
CA TYR A 146 7.10 -13.38 -8.50
C TYR A 146 8.42 -12.68 -8.22
N GLU A 147 8.63 -11.57 -8.92
CA GLU A 147 9.77 -10.69 -8.69
C GLU A 147 9.30 -9.53 -7.82
N SER A 148 9.82 -9.46 -6.59
CA SER A 148 9.62 -8.29 -5.73
C SER A 148 10.32 -7.08 -6.35
N ALA A 149 9.69 -5.91 -6.22
CA ALA A 149 10.31 -4.66 -6.60
C ALA A 149 11.48 -4.26 -5.68
N TYR A 150 11.56 -4.82 -4.47
CA TYR A 150 12.59 -4.51 -3.48
C TYR A 150 13.54 -5.70 -3.34
N SER A 151 14.84 -5.43 -3.35
CA SER A 151 15.87 -6.44 -3.19
C SER A 151 15.95 -6.93 -1.74
N SER A 152 16.70 -8.00 -1.50
CA SER A 152 17.01 -8.47 -0.14
C SER A 152 17.85 -7.48 0.68
N GLU A 153 18.41 -6.44 0.06
CA GLU A 153 19.16 -5.38 0.75
C GLU A 153 18.23 -4.31 1.32
N ALA A 154 17.04 -4.14 0.75
CA ALA A 154 16.04 -3.15 1.18
C ALA A 154 15.31 -3.58 2.47
N THR A 155 16.06 -3.66 3.57
CA THR A 155 15.54 -4.04 4.89
C THR A 155 15.43 -2.84 5.81
N TRP A 156 14.66 -2.97 6.90
CA TRP A 156 14.62 -1.96 7.97
C TRP A 156 16.02 -1.64 8.52
N ALA A 157 16.80 -2.69 8.83
CA ALA A 157 18.13 -2.55 9.41
C ALA A 157 19.07 -1.73 8.52
N GLU A 158 19.07 -1.99 7.21
CA GLU A 158 19.96 -1.29 6.27
C GLU A 158 19.44 0.10 5.86
N SER A 159 18.12 0.24 5.69
CA SER A 159 17.51 1.44 5.11
C SER A 159 17.07 2.47 6.14
N CYS A 160 16.46 2.02 7.24
CA CYS A 160 15.68 2.88 8.13
C CYS A 160 16.32 3.06 9.51
N SER A 161 17.05 2.08 10.03
CA SER A 161 17.52 2.07 11.43
C SER A 161 18.31 3.32 11.86
N LYS A 162 19.05 3.93 10.93
CA LYS A 162 19.85 5.14 11.16
C LYS A 162 19.04 6.43 11.14
N LYS A 163 17.96 6.45 10.37
CA LYS A 163 17.09 7.62 10.18
C LYS A 163 15.65 7.17 9.92
N PRO A 164 14.96 6.63 10.94
CA PRO A 164 13.64 6.01 10.80
C PRO A 164 12.60 6.95 10.20
N GLU A 165 12.77 8.26 10.39
CA GLU A 165 11.88 9.31 9.92
C GLU A 165 11.83 9.36 8.39
N ASP A 166 12.91 9.00 7.68
CA ASP A 166 12.90 8.96 6.21
C ASP A 166 11.99 7.84 5.69
N CYS A 167 11.99 6.68 6.35
CA CYS A 167 11.08 5.58 6.00
C CYS A 167 9.63 5.89 6.42
N ALA A 168 9.43 6.51 7.58
CA ALA A 168 8.12 7.01 8.02
C ALA A 168 7.54 8.00 6.98
N ALA A 169 8.37 8.92 6.50
CA ALA A 169 8.00 9.89 5.48
C ALA A 169 7.64 9.24 4.13
N VAL A 170 8.41 8.24 3.69
CA VAL A 170 8.05 7.44 2.51
C VAL A 170 6.69 6.78 2.71
N PHE A 171 6.47 6.11 3.86
CA PHE A 171 5.21 5.43 4.14
C PHE A 171 4.01 6.39 4.14
N VAL A 172 4.09 7.51 4.85
CA VAL A 172 3.05 8.55 4.86
C VAL A 172 2.74 9.00 3.43
N GLY A 173 3.78 9.21 2.61
CA GLY A 173 3.63 9.65 1.22
C GLY A 173 2.98 8.61 0.29
N ILE A 174 3.15 7.31 0.57
CA ILE A 174 2.56 6.22 -0.23
C ILE A 174 1.24 5.70 0.34
N ALA A 175 0.86 6.08 1.55
CA ALA A 175 -0.40 5.66 2.16
C ALA A 175 -1.63 6.00 1.28
N PRO A 176 -1.73 7.17 0.60
CA PRO A 176 -2.79 7.42 -0.37
C PRO A 176 -2.76 6.48 -1.59
N MET A 177 -1.57 6.07 -2.05
CA MET A 177 -1.41 5.10 -3.14
C MET A 177 -1.97 3.72 -2.72
N LEU A 178 -1.58 3.25 -1.52
CA LEU A 178 -2.07 2.00 -0.93
C LEU A 178 -3.59 2.03 -0.79
N TYR A 179 -4.12 3.09 -0.16
CA TYR A 179 -5.56 3.30 0.03
C TYR A 179 -6.32 3.25 -1.30
N ALA A 180 -5.92 4.09 -2.26
CA ALA A 180 -6.63 4.23 -3.51
C ALA A 180 -6.54 2.96 -4.37
N GLY A 181 -5.36 2.34 -4.44
CA GLY A 181 -5.12 1.13 -5.20
C GLY A 181 -5.94 -0.05 -4.67
N LEU A 182 -5.87 -0.32 -3.37
CA LEU A 182 -6.62 -1.41 -2.73
C LEU A 182 -8.13 -1.18 -2.80
N ARG A 183 -8.59 0.04 -2.53
CA ARG A 183 -10.02 0.40 -2.58
C ARG A 183 -10.57 0.27 -4.00
N SER A 184 -9.81 0.68 -5.01
CA SER A 184 -10.15 0.51 -6.43
C SER A 184 -10.29 -0.94 -6.81
N LEU A 185 -9.33 -1.80 -6.42
CA LEU A 185 -9.41 -3.23 -6.69
C LEU A 185 -10.63 -3.86 -6.02
N LYS A 186 -10.90 -3.53 -4.75
CA LYS A 186 -12.05 -4.05 -4.01
C LYS A 186 -13.38 -3.62 -4.65
N TYR A 187 -13.47 -2.36 -5.09
CA TYR A 187 -14.64 -1.83 -5.79
C TYR A 187 -14.87 -2.52 -7.14
N ALA A 188 -13.85 -2.56 -8.01
CA ALA A 188 -13.95 -3.20 -9.32
C ALA A 188 -14.28 -4.69 -9.22
N THR A 189 -13.68 -5.39 -8.24
CA THR A 189 -13.94 -6.82 -7.99
C THR A 189 -15.39 -7.05 -7.55
N ARG A 190 -15.95 -6.20 -6.68
CA ARG A 190 -17.37 -6.29 -6.27
C ARG A 190 -18.32 -6.09 -7.45
N ILE A 191 -18.03 -5.14 -8.34
CA ILE A 191 -18.83 -4.92 -9.56
C ILE A 191 -18.73 -6.12 -10.48
N ALA A 192 -17.52 -6.64 -10.70
CA ALA A 192 -17.28 -7.82 -11.52
C ALA A 192 -18.04 -9.04 -10.99
N ARG A 193 -18.07 -9.23 -9.67
CA ARG A 193 -18.82 -10.33 -9.04
C ARG A 193 -20.32 -10.24 -9.29
N LYS A 194 -20.90 -9.04 -9.22
CA LYS A 194 -22.33 -8.82 -9.50
C LYS A 194 -22.66 -8.97 -10.99
N ASN A 195 -21.68 -8.83 -11.89
CA ASN A 195 -21.86 -8.79 -13.33
C ASN A 195 -20.91 -9.79 -14.02
N GLU A 196 -20.85 -11.02 -13.53
CA GLU A 196 -19.82 -11.99 -13.94
C GLU A 196 -19.88 -12.35 -15.44
N SER A 197 -21.06 -12.26 -16.05
CA SER A 197 -21.29 -12.48 -17.48
C SER A 197 -20.91 -11.27 -18.36
N ASN A 198 -20.53 -10.13 -17.78
CA ASN A 198 -20.22 -8.92 -18.54
C ASN A 198 -18.71 -8.79 -18.82
N ASP A 199 -18.32 -9.11 -20.04
CA ASP A 199 -16.93 -9.06 -20.49
C ASP A 199 -16.27 -7.68 -20.32
N LYS A 200 -17.02 -6.58 -20.48
CA LYS A 200 -16.48 -5.22 -20.30
C LYS A 200 -16.06 -4.98 -18.85
N VAL A 201 -16.82 -5.50 -17.89
CA VAL A 201 -16.50 -5.37 -16.46
C VAL A 201 -15.28 -6.21 -16.10
N ARG A 202 -15.17 -7.43 -16.67
CA ARG A 202 -14.00 -8.30 -16.50
C ARG A 202 -12.74 -7.65 -17.08
N GLN A 203 -12.85 -7.07 -18.28
CA GLN A 203 -11.76 -6.34 -18.92
C GLN A 203 -11.31 -5.15 -18.06
N ARG A 204 -12.25 -4.36 -17.52
CA ARG A 204 -11.93 -3.24 -16.63
C ARG A 204 -11.16 -3.68 -15.38
N LEU A 205 -11.51 -4.81 -14.77
CA LEU A 205 -10.75 -5.36 -13.64
C LEU A 205 -9.35 -5.80 -14.06
N ALA A 206 -9.21 -6.42 -15.24
CA ALA A 206 -7.91 -6.83 -15.77
C ALA A 206 -7.01 -5.61 -16.06
N ASP A 207 -7.55 -4.57 -16.68
CA ASP A 207 -6.86 -3.31 -16.96
C ASP A 207 -6.44 -2.61 -15.67
N LEU A 208 -7.32 -2.61 -14.65
CA LEU A 208 -7.00 -2.05 -13.34
C LEU A 208 -5.87 -2.81 -12.66
N LEU A 209 -5.90 -4.15 -12.65
CA LEU A 209 -4.82 -4.98 -12.10
C LEU A 209 -3.47 -4.66 -12.74
N ARG A 210 -3.46 -4.49 -14.07
CA ARG A 210 -2.27 -4.06 -14.81
C ARG A 210 -1.83 -2.65 -14.41
N ALA A 211 -2.77 -1.70 -14.32
CA ALA A 211 -2.50 -0.32 -13.94
C ALA A 211 -1.94 -0.19 -12.52
N VAL A 212 -2.27 -1.11 -11.62
CA VAL A 212 -1.74 -1.14 -10.25
C VAL A 212 -0.46 -1.98 -10.09
N GLY A 213 0.11 -2.47 -11.20
CA GLY A 213 1.42 -3.12 -11.24
C GLY A 213 1.39 -4.65 -11.32
N TYR A 214 0.23 -5.30 -11.39
CA TYR A 214 0.13 -6.75 -11.51
C TYR A 214 -0.05 -7.20 -12.97
N ASP A 215 1.07 -7.46 -13.65
CA ASP A 215 1.08 -8.00 -15.01
C ASP A 215 0.54 -9.43 -15.08
N GLU A 216 0.06 -9.85 -16.26
CA GLU A 216 -0.49 -11.21 -16.47
C GLU A 216 0.54 -12.31 -16.21
N SER A 217 1.82 -12.08 -16.50
CA SER A 217 2.89 -13.06 -16.33
C SER A 217 3.27 -13.31 -14.87
N GLN A 218 3.04 -12.35 -13.97
CA GLN A 218 3.41 -12.45 -12.55
C GLN A 218 2.24 -12.87 -11.67
N ARG A 219 1.04 -12.94 -12.25
CA ARG A 219 -0.21 -13.31 -11.60
C ARG A 219 -0.49 -14.79 -11.78
N ARG A 220 -1.14 -15.41 -10.79
CA ARG A 220 -1.61 -16.80 -10.95
C ARG A 220 -2.48 -16.93 -12.21
N PRO A 221 -2.27 -17.98 -13.03
CA PRO A 221 -3.10 -18.19 -14.20
C PRO A 221 -4.55 -18.45 -13.76
N ARG A 222 -5.51 -17.92 -14.55
CA ARG A 222 -6.95 -18.12 -14.34
C ARG A 222 -7.47 -17.63 -12.97
N MET A 223 -6.93 -16.53 -12.45
CA MET A 223 -7.56 -15.85 -11.31
C MET A 223 -8.96 -15.35 -11.69
N GLY A 224 -9.96 -16.13 -11.32
CA GLY A 224 -11.37 -15.74 -11.43
C GLY A 224 -11.70 -14.64 -10.43
N ILE A 225 -12.86 -14.01 -10.61
CA ILE A 225 -13.36 -12.97 -9.71
C ILE A 225 -13.47 -13.48 -8.25
N PRO A 226 -13.99 -14.69 -7.96
CA PRO A 226 -14.06 -15.21 -6.59
C PRO A 226 -12.68 -15.27 -5.91
N TYR A 227 -11.63 -15.56 -6.68
CA TYR A 227 -10.27 -15.65 -6.17
C TYR A 227 -9.74 -14.27 -5.74
N VAL A 228 -10.00 -13.23 -6.52
CA VAL A 228 -9.60 -11.85 -6.18
C VAL A 228 -10.41 -11.32 -4.98
N VAL A 229 -11.68 -11.72 -4.84
CA VAL A 229 -12.49 -11.40 -3.65
C VAL A 229 -11.83 -11.98 -2.40
N GLU A 230 -11.45 -13.26 -2.45
CA GLU A 230 -10.79 -13.93 -1.32
C GLU A 230 -9.44 -13.28 -1.00
N ALA A 231 -8.66 -12.93 -2.02
CA ALA A 231 -7.39 -12.23 -1.85
C ALA A 231 -7.53 -10.90 -1.11
N LEU A 232 -8.65 -10.19 -1.26
CA LEU A 232 -8.93 -8.89 -0.65
C LEU A 232 -9.80 -8.96 0.62
N SER A 233 -10.01 -10.16 1.16
CA SER A 233 -10.89 -10.39 2.32
C SER A 233 -10.42 -9.61 3.56
N ASP A 234 -9.13 -9.68 3.89
CA ASP A 234 -8.52 -9.00 5.05
C ASP A 234 -8.13 -7.54 4.81
N VAL A 235 -8.44 -7.00 3.63
CA VAL A 235 -8.31 -5.56 3.35
C VAL A 235 -9.67 -4.90 3.57
N ASP A 236 -10.11 -4.87 4.83
CA ASP A 236 -11.42 -4.42 5.27
C ASP A 236 -11.54 -2.89 5.43
N LYS A 237 -12.62 -2.43 6.06
CA LYS A 237 -12.85 -1.00 6.29
C LYS A 237 -11.76 -0.41 7.19
N ASP A 238 -11.38 -1.10 8.25
CA ASP A 238 -10.39 -0.63 9.22
C ASP A 238 -9.03 -0.43 8.55
N VAL A 239 -8.63 -1.32 7.64
CA VAL A 239 -7.39 -1.13 6.85
C VAL A 239 -7.44 0.16 6.03
N PHE A 240 -8.60 0.49 5.44
CA PHE A 240 -8.75 1.74 4.69
C PHE A 240 -8.73 2.97 5.61
N ASP A 241 -9.38 2.89 6.77
CA ASP A 241 -9.40 3.99 7.74
C ASP A 241 -7.99 4.25 8.29
N ILE A 242 -7.23 3.19 8.62
CA ILE A 242 -5.81 3.28 9.04
C ILE A 242 -4.94 3.91 7.94
N LEU A 243 -5.04 3.43 6.69
CA LEU A 243 -4.26 3.98 5.58
C LEU A 243 -4.60 5.45 5.31
N TYR A 244 -5.87 5.82 5.46
CA TYR A 244 -6.30 7.20 5.31
C TYR A 244 -5.74 8.07 6.44
N ASP A 245 -5.82 7.61 7.67
CA ASP A 245 -5.29 8.31 8.84
C ASP A 245 -3.76 8.51 8.72
N PHE A 246 -3.02 7.45 8.36
CA PHE A 246 -1.57 7.49 8.17
C PHE A 246 -1.10 8.33 6.98
N SER A 247 -1.98 8.70 6.06
CA SER A 247 -1.62 9.65 5.01
C SER A 247 -1.33 11.05 5.54
N GLY A 248 -1.76 11.39 6.75
CA GLY A 248 -1.46 12.70 7.35
C GLY A 248 -1.98 13.88 6.53
N PHE A 249 -3.12 13.73 5.85
CA PHE A 249 -3.73 14.80 5.03
C PHE A 249 -3.85 16.13 5.79
N TRP A 250 -4.16 16.09 7.09
CA TRP A 250 -4.26 17.26 7.96
C TRP A 250 -2.96 18.09 8.07
N GLY A 251 -1.79 17.45 7.95
CA GLY A 251 -0.50 18.06 8.27
C GLY A 251 0.39 18.32 7.05
N PHE A 252 0.30 17.46 6.03
CA PHE A 252 1.25 17.43 4.90
C PHE A 252 0.66 17.80 3.54
N TYR A 253 -0.66 17.95 3.45
CA TYR A 253 -1.36 18.20 2.20
C TYR A 253 -2.25 19.44 2.33
N GLY A 254 -2.48 20.15 1.22
CA GLY A 254 -3.41 21.27 1.22
C GLY A 254 -2.95 22.55 1.93
N LEU A 255 -1.69 22.72 2.34
CA LEU A 255 -1.23 24.00 2.88
C LEU A 255 -0.39 24.72 1.83
N SER A 256 -0.99 25.71 1.19
CA SER A 256 -0.28 26.61 0.28
C SER A 256 0.82 27.33 1.05
N ASN A 257 2.08 27.09 0.68
CA ASN A 257 3.25 27.92 0.98
C ASN A 257 3.16 29.34 0.35
N ALA A 258 1.95 29.84 0.06
CA ALA A 258 1.73 31.13 -0.59
C ALA A 258 1.95 32.34 0.35
N ALA A 259 2.37 32.13 1.61
CA ALA A 259 2.63 33.19 2.58
C ALA A 259 4.02 33.11 3.25
N ALA A 260 5.01 32.49 2.60
CA ALA A 260 6.41 32.52 3.06
C ALA A 260 7.29 33.47 2.24
N GLY A 261 6.68 34.46 1.57
CA GLY A 261 7.33 35.67 1.14
C GLY A 261 6.78 36.84 1.96
N GLU A 262 7.62 37.36 2.85
CA GLU A 262 7.47 38.60 3.63
C GLU A 262 6.77 38.53 5.01
N LEU A 263 7.64 38.47 6.03
CA LEU A 263 7.62 39.27 7.27
C LEU A 263 6.39 39.19 8.20
N GLY A 264 6.61 38.56 9.36
CA GLY A 264 5.92 38.88 10.61
C GLY A 264 5.40 37.64 11.32
N GLY A 265 6.00 37.31 12.47
CA GLY A 265 5.45 36.30 13.37
C GLY A 265 4.01 36.67 13.73
N VAL A 266 3.10 35.74 13.49
CA VAL A 266 1.72 35.81 14.00
C VAL A 266 1.53 34.54 14.82
N GLU A 267 1.26 34.75 16.11
CA GLU A 267 0.84 33.72 17.05
C GLU A 267 -0.37 32.95 16.48
N ASP A 268 -0.48 31.68 16.87
CA ASP A 268 -1.60 30.80 16.56
C ASP A 268 -2.95 31.53 16.67
N VAL A 269 -3.61 31.72 15.53
CA VAL A 269 -4.99 32.20 15.52
C VAL A 269 -5.89 31.03 15.93
N GLU A 270 -6.19 30.92 17.22
CA GLU A 270 -7.33 30.13 17.70
C GLU A 270 -8.60 30.55 16.92
N CYS A 271 -9.35 29.60 16.36
CA CYS A 271 -10.66 29.89 15.76
C CYS A 271 -11.51 30.58 16.85
N VAL A 272 -11.83 31.87 16.64
CA VAL A 272 -12.70 32.65 17.52
C VAL A 272 -14.03 31.91 17.66
N GLN A 273 -14.38 31.52 18.89
CA GLN A 273 -15.67 30.93 19.22
C GLN A 273 -16.76 31.90 18.76
N SER A 274 -17.53 31.51 17.75
CA SER A 274 -18.65 32.33 17.30
C SER A 274 -19.72 32.36 18.37
N VAL A 275 -20.16 33.57 18.69
CA VAL A 275 -21.12 33.93 19.73
C VAL A 275 -22.46 33.20 19.52
N GLU A 276 -23.10 32.79 20.62
CA GLU A 276 -24.41 32.13 20.63
C GLU A 276 -25.48 32.95 19.87
N PRO A 277 -26.38 32.28 19.12
CA PRO A 277 -27.41 32.97 18.36
C PRO A 277 -28.47 33.57 19.30
N VAL A 278 -28.80 34.84 19.06
CA VAL A 278 -29.92 35.55 19.68
C VAL A 278 -31.23 34.89 19.20
N GLU A 279 -32.13 34.58 20.14
CA GLU A 279 -33.44 34.02 19.83
C GLU A 279 -34.26 34.94 18.90
N PRO A 280 -34.86 34.42 17.82
CA PRO A 280 -35.70 35.22 16.95
C PRO A 280 -37.10 35.39 17.56
N LEU A 281 -37.53 36.65 17.70
CA LEU A 281 -38.90 37.03 18.01
C LEU A 281 -39.81 36.94 16.77
N ASP A 282 -40.95 36.28 16.98
CA ASP A 282 -42.28 36.41 16.39
C ASP A 282 -42.48 36.59 14.87
N SER A 283 -43.01 35.51 14.28
CA SER A 283 -44.28 35.44 13.53
C SER A 283 -44.62 36.53 12.51
N VAL A 284 -44.54 36.16 11.23
CA VAL A 284 -45.41 36.71 10.17
C VAL A 284 -45.94 35.55 9.32
N GLU A 285 -47.26 35.57 9.07
CA GLU A 285 -48.07 34.53 8.41
C GLU A 285 -47.64 34.20 6.96
N PRO A 286 -47.93 32.97 6.48
CA PRO A 286 -47.45 32.50 5.19
C PRO A 286 -48.34 32.94 4.03
N VAL A 287 -47.70 33.30 2.91
CA VAL A 287 -48.32 33.37 1.58
C VAL A 287 -47.91 32.12 0.81
N GLU A 288 -48.89 31.33 0.36
CA GLU A 288 -48.66 30.14 -0.46
C GLU A 288 -48.05 30.47 -1.83
N PRO A 289 -47.16 29.60 -2.33
CA PRO A 289 -47.23 29.27 -3.75
C PRO A 289 -47.09 27.77 -4.03
N THR A 290 -48.10 27.26 -4.73
CA THR A 290 -48.03 26.49 -5.99
C THR A 290 -46.96 25.39 -6.14
N GLN A 291 -47.39 24.15 -5.89
CA GLN A 291 -47.14 22.91 -6.65
C GLN A 291 -46.91 23.15 -8.17
N ASP A 292 -46.11 22.44 -8.97
CA ASP A 292 -45.36 21.19 -8.90
C ASP A 292 -44.41 21.18 -10.12
N GLU A 293 -43.14 20.77 -9.95
CA GLU A 293 -42.44 19.85 -10.88
C GLU A 293 -41.09 19.47 -10.27
N LEU A 294 -41.07 18.41 -9.46
CA LEU A 294 -39.84 17.78 -8.97
C LEU A 294 -39.70 16.42 -9.66
N VAL A 295 -38.65 16.31 -10.45
CA VAL A 295 -38.20 15.06 -11.07
C VAL A 295 -37.59 14.20 -9.96
N GLU A 296 -38.24 13.09 -9.63
CA GLU A 296 -37.75 12.10 -8.67
C GLU A 296 -36.46 11.45 -9.18
N PHE A 297 -35.34 11.74 -8.51
CA PHE A 297 -34.19 10.85 -8.50
C PHE A 297 -34.40 9.85 -7.36
N VAL A 298 -34.74 8.61 -7.72
CA VAL A 298 -34.91 7.49 -6.80
C VAL A 298 -33.52 7.01 -6.36
N ASP A 299 -33.18 7.22 -5.09
CA ASP A 299 -32.04 6.55 -4.45
C ASP A 299 -32.39 5.08 -4.18
N PRO A 300 -31.47 4.12 -4.45
CA PRO A 300 -31.74 2.71 -4.22
C PRO A 300 -31.72 2.37 -2.72
N VAL A 301 -32.86 1.86 -2.27
CA VAL A 301 -33.16 1.24 -0.97
C VAL A 301 -32.07 0.24 -0.55
N GLU A 302 -31.58 0.39 0.69
CA GLU A 302 -30.79 -0.64 1.38
C GLU A 302 -31.69 -1.83 1.75
N PRO A 303 -31.27 -3.09 1.53
CA PRO A 303 -32.06 -4.21 2.00
C PRO A 303 -31.87 -4.42 3.50
N THR A 304 -33.01 -4.41 4.19
CA THR A 304 -33.27 -4.94 5.53
C THR A 304 -32.69 -6.35 5.66
N GLN A 305 -31.91 -6.59 6.73
CA GLN A 305 -31.54 -7.94 7.16
C GLN A 305 -32.70 -8.51 7.97
N ASP A 306 -33.38 -9.51 7.42
CA ASP A 306 -34.18 -10.43 8.22
C ASP A 306 -33.26 -11.53 8.75
N GLU A 307 -33.20 -11.61 10.07
CA GLU A 307 -32.65 -12.71 10.84
C GLU A 307 -33.53 -13.96 10.62
N GLU A 308 -32.94 -15.09 10.24
CA GLU A 308 -33.52 -16.39 10.53
C GLU A 308 -32.47 -17.33 11.11
N LEU A 309 -32.56 -17.48 12.43
CA LEU A 309 -31.95 -18.54 13.24
C LEU A 309 -32.48 -19.89 12.78
N VAL A 310 -31.59 -20.84 12.48
CA VAL A 310 -31.96 -22.27 12.43
C VAL A 310 -30.86 -23.14 13.06
N GLU A 311 -31.35 -24.16 13.75
CA GLU A 311 -30.74 -24.94 14.82
C GLU A 311 -29.54 -25.82 14.46
N SER A 312 -28.65 -25.91 15.46
CA SER A 312 -28.05 -27.13 16.03
C SER A 312 -28.11 -28.43 15.21
N VAL A 313 -26.93 -28.93 14.82
CA VAL A 313 -26.74 -30.34 14.45
C VAL A 313 -25.63 -30.93 15.31
N GLU A 314 -25.93 -32.08 15.92
CA GLU A 314 -25.13 -32.86 16.87
C GLU A 314 -23.79 -33.37 16.29
N PRO A 315 -22.76 -33.56 17.13
CA PRO A 315 -21.50 -34.17 16.70
C PRO A 315 -21.64 -35.70 16.55
N VAL A 316 -21.28 -36.20 15.37
CA VAL A 316 -21.13 -37.62 15.09
C VAL A 316 -19.78 -38.13 15.60
N GLN A 317 -19.89 -39.25 16.31
CA GLN A 317 -18.95 -40.13 16.99
C GLN A 317 -17.53 -40.25 16.40
N GLU A 318 -16.55 -40.25 17.32
CA GLU A 318 -15.19 -40.71 17.13
C GLU A 318 -15.17 -42.23 16.86
N GLU A 319 -14.67 -42.63 15.70
CA GLU A 319 -14.23 -44.00 15.46
C GLU A 319 -12.75 -44.15 15.78
N GLN A 320 -12.49 -45.12 16.65
CA GLN A 320 -11.21 -45.62 17.09
C GLN A 320 -10.42 -46.21 15.91
N PHE A 321 -9.16 -45.83 15.74
CA PHE A 321 -8.19 -46.66 15.06
C PHE A 321 -7.09 -47.08 16.02
N ALA A 322 -7.17 -48.36 16.41
CA ALA A 322 -6.14 -49.07 17.12
C ALA A 322 -5.01 -49.49 16.17
N GLY A 323 -3.77 -49.16 16.57
CA GLY A 323 -2.60 -50.02 16.54
C GLY A 323 -2.07 -50.55 15.21
N VAL A 324 -0.88 -50.06 14.81
CA VAL A 324 0.27 -50.92 14.49
C VAL A 324 1.55 -50.21 14.95
N GLU A 325 2.21 -50.79 15.96
CA GLU A 325 3.60 -50.55 16.32
C GLU A 325 4.52 -51.21 15.29
N GLU A 326 5.61 -50.54 14.89
CA GLU A 326 6.89 -51.22 14.68
C GLU A 326 8.06 -50.24 14.95
N PRO A 327 9.03 -50.61 15.81
CA PRO A 327 10.14 -49.76 16.20
C PRO A 327 11.33 -49.90 15.25
N ILE A 328 11.87 -48.78 14.75
CA ILE A 328 13.15 -48.76 14.06
C ILE A 328 14.27 -48.69 15.10
N GLN A 329 15.14 -49.71 15.04
CA GLN A 329 16.27 -49.94 15.93
C GLN A 329 17.31 -48.82 15.87
N ALA A 330 17.76 -48.41 17.05
CA ALA A 330 18.98 -47.64 17.25
C ALA A 330 20.18 -48.60 17.25
N GLU A 331 21.14 -48.39 16.36
CA GLU A 331 22.46 -49.02 16.44
C GLU A 331 23.57 -47.99 16.69
N GLN A 332 24.17 -48.17 17.87
CA GLN A 332 25.60 -48.17 18.18
C GLN A 332 26.41 -46.88 18.17
N ALA A 333 26.80 -46.56 19.41
CA ALA A 333 27.86 -45.68 19.84
C ALA A 333 29.25 -46.05 19.29
N VAL A 334 30.06 -45.03 18.98
CA VAL A 334 31.52 -45.10 19.08
C VAL A 334 32.05 -43.72 19.53
N GLU A 335 32.74 -43.69 20.65
CA GLU A 335 33.68 -42.65 21.12
C GLU A 335 34.81 -43.39 21.88
N PRO A 336 35.99 -42.82 22.15
CA PRO A 336 36.64 -41.62 21.58
C PRO A 336 38.12 -41.87 21.17
N VAL A 337 38.77 -40.93 20.50
CA VAL A 337 40.25 -40.83 20.50
C VAL A 337 40.68 -39.39 20.78
N GLU A 338 41.58 -39.29 21.74
CA GLU A 338 42.11 -38.12 22.41
C GLU A 338 43.32 -37.49 21.65
N ALA A 339 43.58 -36.22 21.99
CA ALA A 339 44.85 -35.49 21.94
C ALA A 339 45.33 -34.86 20.62
N ALA A 340 45.33 -33.52 20.55
CA ALA A 340 46.47 -32.70 20.98
C ALA A 340 46.26 -31.19 20.69
N ARG A 341 46.58 -30.34 21.67
CA ARG A 341 46.78 -28.88 21.54
C ARG A 341 48.12 -28.57 20.83
N PRO A 342 48.28 -27.39 20.22
CA PRO A 342 49.15 -26.34 20.81
C PRO A 342 48.58 -24.91 20.61
N THR A 343 48.42 -24.12 21.69
CA THR A 343 49.29 -23.04 22.21
C THR A 343 49.50 -21.79 21.33
N GLU A 344 49.22 -20.65 21.98
CA GLU A 344 49.39 -19.25 21.57
C GLU A 344 50.84 -18.88 21.21
N GLY A 345 50.97 -17.85 20.35
CA GLY A 345 52.21 -17.12 20.10
C GLY A 345 52.02 -15.99 19.08
N GLU A 346 52.02 -14.75 19.56
CA GLU A 346 51.94 -13.47 18.82
C GLU A 346 53.32 -13.06 18.20
N PRO A 347 53.52 -11.86 17.61
CA PRO A 347 53.62 -11.65 16.16
C PRO A 347 55.02 -11.21 15.65
N ALA A 348 55.27 -11.30 14.33
CA ALA A 348 56.38 -10.57 13.69
C ALA A 348 56.17 -10.23 12.20
N LYS A 349 56.10 -8.91 11.95
CA LYS A 349 56.57 -8.08 10.83
C LYS A 349 56.93 -8.69 9.45
N ALA A 350 56.24 -8.15 8.44
CA ALA A 350 56.72 -7.55 7.19
C ALA A 350 57.89 -8.17 6.38
N ALA A 351 57.59 -8.61 5.15
CA ALA A 351 58.36 -8.30 3.93
C ALA A 351 57.63 -8.75 2.63
N LYS A 352 57.21 -7.80 1.78
CA LYS A 352 57.25 -7.93 0.30
C LYS A 352 58.66 -7.52 -0.16
N PRO A 353 59.15 -7.77 -1.41
CA PRO A 353 58.42 -8.13 -2.65
C PRO A 353 59.13 -9.20 -3.51
N LYS A 354 58.50 -9.64 -4.63
CA LYS A 354 59.21 -9.85 -5.91
C LYS A 354 58.28 -9.94 -7.13
N LYS A 355 58.69 -9.19 -8.15
CA LYS A 355 58.16 -9.07 -9.52
C LYS A 355 58.51 -10.30 -10.38
N GLY A 356 57.70 -10.52 -11.41
CA GLY A 356 58.02 -11.27 -12.65
C GLY A 356 57.03 -12.43 -12.85
N LYS A 357 56.51 -12.76 -14.04
CA LYS A 357 56.99 -12.47 -15.40
C LYS A 357 55.88 -12.84 -16.41
N LYS A 358 55.68 -11.94 -17.37
CA LYS A 358 55.19 -12.07 -18.76
C LYS A 358 55.06 -13.49 -19.38
N GLY A 359 53.97 -13.67 -20.14
CA GLY A 359 53.85 -14.55 -21.33
C GLY A 359 52.73 -15.58 -21.19
N LYS A 360 51.93 -15.97 -22.20
CA LYS A 360 52.01 -15.79 -23.66
C LYS A 360 50.69 -16.27 -24.30
N LYS A 361 50.33 -15.62 -25.40
CA LYS A 361 49.33 -15.93 -26.46
C LYS A 361 49.01 -17.42 -26.73
N GLY A 362 47.73 -17.68 -27.00
CA GLY A 362 47.21 -18.65 -27.99
C GLY A 362 45.72 -18.28 -28.26
N LYS A 363 45.28 -17.72 -29.39
CA LYS A 363 45.27 -18.09 -30.82
C LYS A 363 44.04 -18.96 -31.23
N LYS A 364 43.05 -18.25 -31.79
CA LYS A 364 42.21 -18.55 -32.99
C LYS A 364 41.74 -19.99 -33.28
N GLY A 365 40.42 -20.10 -33.44
CA GLY A 365 39.70 -20.86 -34.49
C GLY A 365 38.19 -20.59 -34.30
N LYS A 366 37.37 -19.94 -35.14
CA LYS A 366 37.15 -19.79 -36.60
C LYS A 366 35.94 -20.64 -37.08
N LYS A 367 34.95 -19.92 -37.66
CA LYS A 367 33.84 -20.33 -38.57
C LYS A 367 32.72 -21.19 -37.94
N GLY A 368 31.43 -21.00 -38.20
CA GLY A 368 30.70 -20.13 -39.13
C GLY A 368 29.46 -20.85 -39.69
N LYS A 369 28.29 -20.17 -39.75
CA LYS A 369 27.15 -20.43 -40.68
C LYS A 369 26.08 -19.37 -40.38
N LYS A 370 25.90 -18.30 -41.17
CA LYS A 370 25.21 -18.20 -42.49
C LYS A 370 23.82 -18.84 -42.53
N GLY A 371 22.80 -18.02 -42.25
CA GLY A 371 21.79 -17.63 -43.24
C GLY A 371 20.42 -18.29 -43.16
N LYS A 372 19.36 -17.47 -43.02
CA LYS A 372 18.24 -17.47 -43.99
C LYS A 372 17.42 -16.18 -43.88
N LYS A 373 17.51 -15.36 -44.95
CA LYS A 373 16.51 -14.36 -45.32
C LYS A 373 15.26 -15.09 -45.82
N GLY A 374 14.09 -14.75 -45.28
CA GLY A 374 12.79 -15.06 -45.86
C GLY A 374 12.12 -13.77 -46.31
N LYS A 375 12.06 -13.57 -47.63
CA LYS A 375 11.35 -12.51 -48.36
C LYS A 375 10.10 -13.14 -48.99
N ARG A 376 8.93 -12.55 -48.81
CA ARG A 376 7.72 -12.64 -49.67
C ARG A 376 6.73 -11.56 -49.19
N THR A 377 6.65 -10.39 -49.82
CA THR A 377 5.80 -9.99 -50.97
C THR A 377 4.30 -10.28 -50.82
N ALA A 378 3.57 -9.18 -50.59
CA ALA A 378 2.35 -8.69 -51.27
C ALA A 378 1.17 -9.65 -51.54
N LYS A 379 -0.01 -9.24 -51.10
CA LYS A 379 -1.20 -9.15 -51.96
C LYS A 379 -2.17 -8.08 -51.46
N ALA A 380 -2.27 -6.99 -52.24
CA ALA A 380 -3.44 -6.13 -52.26
C ALA A 380 -4.56 -6.88 -52.99
N VAL A 381 -5.80 -6.77 -52.51
CA VAL A 381 -7.00 -7.01 -53.29
C VAL A 381 -7.91 -5.81 -53.05
N GLU A 382 -8.00 -5.00 -54.10
CA GLU A 382 -9.02 -4.00 -54.34
C GLU A 382 -9.91 -4.57 -55.45
N ALA A 383 -11.21 -4.65 -55.18
CA ALA A 383 -12.33 -4.74 -56.12
C ALA A 383 -13.58 -4.46 -55.24
N GLY A 384 -14.45 -3.51 -55.50
CA GLY A 384 -14.86 -2.95 -56.77
C GLY A 384 -16.22 -3.53 -57.15
N GLN A 385 -17.28 -2.73 -56.97
CA GLN A 385 -18.55 -2.72 -57.71
C GLN A 385 -19.44 -3.99 -57.70
N GLN A 386 -20.60 -3.88 -57.04
CA GLN A 386 -21.90 -3.68 -57.71
C GLN A 386 -22.90 -3.05 -56.74
#